data_AF-A0A173VIF7-F1
#
_entry.id   AF-A0A173VIF7-F1
#
_cell.length_a   1.000
_cell.length_b   1.000
_cell.length_c   1.000
_cell.angle_alpha   90.00
_cell.angle_beta   90.00
_cell.angle_gamma   90.00
#
_symmetry.space_group_name_H-M   'P 1'
#
loop_
_entity.id
_entity.type
_entity.pdbx_description
1 polymer ?
#
loop_
_entity_poly.entity_id
_entity_poly.type
_entity_poly.pdbx_seq_one_letter_code
_entity_poly.pdbx_strand_id
1 'polypeptide(L)'
;MIAGSKVVTAKASTSVQVLSNSEINNALGVTNSSNANTVVLMTNGDGLAQKVHVEGSTYLDGAWHATFNQNASSGSIRINYVIFYFGK
;
A
#
# COMPACT_ATOMS: atom_id res chain seq x y z
N MET A 1 15.28 1.86 -2.96
CA MET A 1 14.31 1.02 -2.22
C MET A 1 14.12 1.64 -0.86
N ILE A 2 12.88 1.72 -0.37
CA ILE A 2 12.58 2.12 1.01
C ILE A 2 11.52 1.18 1.59
N ALA A 3 11.51 1.01 2.91
CA ALA A 3 10.50 0.23 3.62
C ALA A 3 9.86 1.09 4.71
N GLY A 4 8.65 0.73 5.12
CA GLY A 4 7.93 1.49 6.14
C GLY A 4 6.64 0.83 6.60
N SER A 5 5.90 1.58 7.41
CA SER A 5 4.58 1.21 7.93
C SER A 5 3.65 2.41 7.83
N LYS A 6 2.40 2.21 7.39
CA LYS A 6 1.37 3.24 7.35
C LYS A 6 0.08 2.72 7.97
N VAL A 7 -0.56 3.53 8.81
CA VAL A 7 -1.92 3.26 9.27
C VAL A 7 -2.89 3.98 8.35
N VAL A 8 -3.85 3.25 7.80
CA VAL A 8 -4.90 3.77 6.92
C VAL A 8 -6.28 3.34 7.43
N THR A 9 -7.32 4.00 6.97
CA THR A 9 -8.70 3.70 7.37
C THR A 9 -9.39 2.85 6.30
N ALA A 10 -9.71 1.60 6.63
CA ALA A 10 -10.56 0.73 5.83
C ALA A 10 -12.04 1.12 5.97
N LYS A 11 -12.85 0.87 4.94
CA LYS A 11 -14.28 1.21 4.88
C LYS A 11 -15.11 0.00 4.42
N ALA A 12 -15.11 -1.08 5.20
CA ALA A 12 -15.84 -2.31 4.87
C ALA A 12 -15.55 -2.83 3.43
N SER A 13 -14.28 -2.83 3.04
CA SER A 13 -13.83 -3.05 1.66
C SER A 13 -12.77 -4.15 1.57
N THR A 14 -12.62 -4.76 0.38
CA THR A 14 -11.56 -5.75 0.07
C THR A 14 -10.22 -5.12 -0.32
N SER A 15 -10.10 -3.79 -0.27
CA SER A 15 -8.85 -3.10 -0.51
C SER A 15 -8.81 -1.74 0.18
N VAL A 16 -7.62 -1.18 0.33
CA VAL A 16 -7.41 0.18 0.83
C VAL A 16 -6.24 0.84 0.12
N GLN A 17 -6.37 2.12 -0.21
CA GLN A 17 -5.25 2.90 -0.74
C GLN A 17 -4.19 3.07 0.36
N VAL A 18 -2.92 2.82 0.03
CA VAL A 18 -1.81 2.93 0.99
C VAL A 18 -0.88 4.06 0.58
N LEU A 19 -0.43 4.11 -0.68
CA LEU A 19 0.57 5.08 -1.13
C LEU A 19 0.19 5.69 -2.48
N SER A 20 0.14 7.01 -2.58
CA SER A 20 0.06 7.68 -3.89
C SER A 20 1.44 7.76 -4.55
N ASN A 21 1.49 7.98 -5.87
CA ASN A 21 2.75 8.28 -6.58
C ASN A 21 3.43 9.52 -6.01
N SER A 22 2.68 10.54 -5.58
CA SER A 22 3.26 11.75 -4.98
C SER A 22 3.95 11.46 -3.64
N GLU A 23 3.37 10.59 -2.80
CA GLU A 23 3.99 10.14 -1.56
C GLU A 23 5.27 9.34 -1.83
N ILE A 24 5.24 8.44 -2.82
CA ILE A 24 6.41 7.65 -3.23
C ILE A 24 7.52 8.55 -3.78
N ASN A 25 7.18 9.47 -4.68
CA ASN A 25 8.08 10.47 -5.26
C ASN A 25 8.81 11.25 -4.16
N ASN A 26 8.06 11.80 -3.21
CA ASN A 26 8.63 12.56 -2.10
C ASN A 26 9.54 11.71 -1.22
N ALA A 27 9.16 10.45 -0.94
CA ALA A 27 9.94 9.56 -0.08
C ALA A 27 11.24 9.06 -0.73
N LEU A 28 11.28 8.98 -2.07
CA LEU A 28 12.42 8.49 -2.84
C LEU A 28 13.26 9.62 -3.47
N GLY A 29 12.79 10.87 -3.46
CA GLY A 29 13.43 11.99 -4.15
C GLY A 29 13.35 11.89 -5.69
N VAL A 30 12.27 11.34 -6.22
CA VAL A 30 12.02 11.17 -7.67
C VAL A 30 10.73 11.87 -8.07
N THR A 31 10.43 11.99 -9.37
CA THR A 31 9.25 12.74 -9.87
C THR A 31 8.29 11.93 -10.72
N ASN A 32 8.63 10.69 -11.08
CA ASN A 32 7.95 9.91 -12.10
C ASN A 32 7.60 8.48 -11.66
N SER A 33 7.40 8.21 -10.36
CA SER A 33 6.92 6.89 -9.93
C SER A 33 5.54 6.58 -10.53
N SER A 34 5.36 5.33 -10.94
CA SER A 34 4.15 4.80 -11.59
C SER A 34 4.15 3.27 -11.54
N ASN A 35 3.08 2.63 -11.98
CA ASN A 35 3.05 1.19 -12.20
C ASN A 35 4.07 0.66 -13.23
N ALA A 36 4.59 1.51 -14.11
CA ALA A 36 5.55 1.11 -15.12
C ALA A 36 6.99 0.96 -14.58
N ASN A 37 7.31 1.64 -13.48
CA ASN A 37 8.68 1.76 -12.96
C ASN A 37 8.80 1.62 -11.44
N THR A 38 7.70 1.21 -10.78
CA THR A 38 7.63 1.06 -9.33
C THR A 38 6.89 -0.23 -9.00
N VAL A 39 7.32 -0.95 -7.97
CA VAL A 39 6.60 -2.07 -7.36
C VAL A 39 6.50 -1.80 -5.86
N VAL A 40 5.31 -2.03 -5.30
CA VAL A 40 5.08 -1.96 -3.85
C VAL A 40 4.61 -3.31 -3.35
N LEU A 41 5.34 -3.89 -2.39
CA LEU A 41 4.94 -5.11 -1.71
C LEU A 41 4.39 -4.75 -0.34
N MET A 42 3.25 -5.33 0.02
CA MET A 42 2.51 -4.98 1.24
C MET A 42 2.17 -6.21 2.07
N THR A 43 2.10 -6.03 3.38
CA THR A 43 1.67 -7.04 4.35
C THR A 43 0.79 -6.41 5.42
N ASN A 44 -0.07 -7.21 6.05
CA ASN A 44 -0.80 -6.76 7.24
C ASN A 44 0.18 -6.58 8.39
N GLY A 45 0.27 -5.36 8.92
CA GLY A 45 1.18 -5.01 10.01
C GLY A 45 0.61 -5.23 11.41
N ASP A 46 -0.69 -5.53 11.53
CA ASP A 46 -1.36 -5.88 12.79
C ASP A 46 -2.60 -6.76 12.53
N GLY A 47 -2.38 -8.08 12.45
CA GLY A 47 -3.43 -9.07 12.22
C GLY A 47 -4.43 -9.22 13.38
N LEU A 48 -4.11 -8.71 14.58
CA LEU A 48 -5.03 -8.74 15.72
C LEU A 48 -6.02 -7.58 15.65
N ALA A 49 -5.56 -6.39 15.24
CA ALA A 49 -6.43 -5.23 15.04
C ALA A 49 -7.38 -5.43 13.85
N GLN A 50 -6.89 -6.04 12.76
CA GLN A 50 -7.69 -6.35 11.57
C GLN A 50 -7.38 -7.76 11.09
N LYS A 51 -8.38 -8.65 11.20
CA LYS A 51 -8.27 -10.07 10.85
C LYS A 51 -8.46 -10.31 9.35
N VAL A 52 -7.68 -9.61 8.53
CA VAL A 52 -7.60 -9.82 7.08
C VAL A 52 -6.20 -10.22 6.67
N HIS A 53 -6.08 -11.04 5.64
CA HIS A 53 -4.81 -11.31 4.98
C HIS A 53 -4.62 -10.31 3.85
N VAL A 54 -3.46 -9.66 3.80
CA VAL A 54 -3.04 -8.92 2.60
C VAL A 54 -2.54 -9.96 1.60
N GLU A 55 -3.23 -10.09 0.47
CA GLU A 55 -2.92 -11.08 -0.56
C GLU A 55 -2.09 -10.50 -1.70
N GLY A 56 -2.01 -9.16 -1.78
CA GLY A 56 -1.20 -8.50 -2.79
C GLY A 56 -1.29 -6.98 -2.74
N SER A 57 -0.76 -6.39 -3.80
CA SER A 57 -0.80 -4.96 -4.05
C SER A 57 -1.33 -4.72 -5.46
N THR A 58 -2.25 -3.76 -5.59
CA THR A 58 -2.81 -3.36 -6.88
C THR A 58 -2.56 -1.88 -7.11
N TYR A 59 -2.15 -1.52 -8.33
CA TYR A 59 -2.10 -0.13 -8.74
C TYR A 59 -3.44 0.29 -9.36
N LEU A 60 -3.99 1.40 -8.89
CA LEU A 60 -5.24 1.98 -9.39
C LEU A 60 -5.15 3.50 -9.27
N ASP A 61 -5.52 4.21 -10.33
CA ASP A 61 -5.69 5.67 -10.35
C ASP A 61 -4.55 6.50 -9.71
N GLY A 62 -3.29 6.11 -9.97
CA GLY A 62 -2.13 6.86 -9.46
C GLY A 62 -1.70 6.48 -8.04
N ALA A 63 -2.21 5.38 -7.50
CA ALA A 63 -1.90 4.91 -6.17
C ALA A 63 -1.76 3.39 -6.08
N TRP A 64 -1.08 2.94 -5.03
CA TRP A 64 -0.92 1.55 -4.65
C TRP A 64 -1.85 1.21 -3.49
N HIS A 65 -2.63 0.15 -3.68
CA HIS A 65 -3.60 -0.37 -2.74
C HIS A 65 -3.14 -1.73 -2.21
N ALA A 66 -3.36 -1.99 -0.93
CA ALA A 66 -3.32 -3.35 -0.40
C ALA A 66 -4.64 -4.05 -0.73
N THR A 67 -4.57 -5.28 -1.24
CA THR A 67 -5.76 -6.13 -1.47
C THR A 67 -5.90 -7.16 -0.37
N PHE A 68 -7.14 -7.47 0.00
CA PHE A 68 -7.47 -8.33 1.11
C PHE A 68 -8.24 -9.57 0.63
N ASN A 69 -8.05 -10.69 1.33
CA ASN A 69 -8.80 -11.93 1.11
C ASN A 69 -10.31 -11.80 1.38
N GLN A 70 -10.72 -10.77 2.13
CA GLN A 70 -12.09 -10.50 2.54
C GLN A 70 -12.28 -9.01 2.86
N ASN A 71 -13.52 -8.57 3.11
CA ASN A 71 -13.76 -7.21 3.59
C ASN A 71 -13.07 -6.96 4.94
N ALA A 72 -12.22 -5.95 5.00
CA ALA A 72 -11.71 -5.43 6.26
C ALA A 72 -12.83 -4.71 7.02
N SER A 73 -12.81 -4.75 8.35
CA SER A 73 -13.77 -3.99 9.14
C SER A 73 -13.48 -2.49 9.02
N SER A 74 -14.53 -1.66 9.06
CA SER A 74 -14.34 -0.21 9.10
C SER A 74 -13.48 0.21 10.28
N GLY A 75 -12.43 0.99 10.04
CA GLY A 75 -11.49 1.40 11.06
C GLY A 75 -10.04 1.33 10.60
N SER A 76 -9.11 1.47 11.55
CA SER A 76 -7.69 1.52 11.27
C SER A 76 -7.13 0.15 10.91
N ILE A 77 -6.28 0.10 9.88
CA ILE A 77 -5.43 -1.03 9.52
C ILE A 77 -3.99 -0.54 9.37
N ARG A 78 -3.03 -1.27 9.93
CA ARG A 78 -1.60 -1.03 9.70
C ARG A 78 -1.13 -1.86 8.51
N ILE A 79 -0.49 -1.22 7.54
CA ILE A 79 0.13 -1.87 6.40
C ILE A 79 1.64 -1.63 6.47
N ASN A 80 2.40 -2.73 6.54
CA ASN A 80 3.85 -2.69 6.35
C ASN A 80 4.15 -2.84 4.86
N TYR A 81 5.12 -2.10 4.33
CA TYR A 81 5.41 -2.07 2.90
C TYR A 81 6.90 -1.96 2.58
N VAL A 82 7.25 -2.40 1.37
CA VAL A 82 8.54 -2.12 0.71
C VAL A 82 8.26 -1.56 -0.68
N ILE A 83 8.96 -0.49 -1.04
CA ILE A 83 8.88 0.18 -2.34
C ILE A 83 10.18 -0.03 -3.11
N PHE A 84 10.06 -0.60 -4.31
CA PHE A 84 11.12 -0.73 -5.29
C PHE A 84 10.85 0.23 -6.45
N TYR A 85 11.71 1.21 -6.64
CA TYR A 85 11.69 2.08 -7.82
C TYR A 85 12.86 1.69 -8.72
N PHE A 86 12.55 1.53 -10.01
CA PHE A 86 13.48 1.13 -11.07
C PHE A 86 13.35 2.02 -12.30
N GLY A 87 12.79 3.23 -12.13
CA GLY A 87 12.86 4.27 -13.15
C GLY A 87 14.30 4.77 -13.32
N LYS A 88 14.64 5.11 -14.57
CA LYS A 88 15.92 5.73 -14.92
C LYS A 88 15.83 7.24 -14.77
#